data_AF-A0A6N2BVK6-F1
#
_entry.id   AF-A0A6N2BVK6-F1
#
_cell.length_a   1.000
_cell.length_b   1.000
_cell.length_c   1.000
_cell.angle_alpha   90.00
_cell.angle_beta   90.00
_cell.angle_gamma   90.00
#
_symmetry.space_group_name_H-M   'P 1'
#
loop_
_entity.id
_entity.type
_entity.pdbx_description
1 polymer ?
#
loop_
_entity_poly.entity_id
_entity_poly.type
_entity_poly.pdbx_seq_one_letter_code
_entity_poly.pdbx_strand_id
1 'polypeptide(L)'
;MEEIKNQNLLQPLIQKTNTNSYEHDHKIISYSPNQSIILRLFMVIFVGLVSLWSNYEVSKGFSITIVNETIKGTIANKRFDLFYMSNDEATRLVLRTSKFVENILYPVNHQHEIKKQVKHVIIQLSSRNLTSPVIVNNDEFVIHISPSILEGPDYKRDMFLALQEGMARIWLWDGQGNAPSSLVNGMVEYITSLASLSERVTLESESVKSVKLNRSCWKSKDKKTIVKLLNYCEGKKEGFIRRLNKEMKNVWHEKIIDDILGMPAWHLCETYNKFVIE
;
A
#
# COMPACT_ATOMS: atom_id res chain seq x y z
N MET A 1 -44.60 -78.69 -12.44
CA MET A 1 -43.72 -79.62 -13.15
C MET A 1 -42.45 -79.71 -12.32
N GLU A 2 -42.24 -80.89 -11.74
CA GLU A 2 -41.05 -81.45 -11.07
C GLU A 2 -40.31 -80.59 -10.04
N GLU A 3 -40.40 -80.87 -8.74
CA GLU A 3 -39.90 -82.04 -7.96
C GLU A 3 -38.48 -81.85 -7.40
N ILE A 4 -38.44 -81.83 -6.05
CA ILE A 4 -37.58 -82.65 -5.20
C ILE A 4 -36.08 -82.25 -5.09
N LYS A 5 -35.63 -81.86 -3.89
CA LYS A 5 -35.14 -82.74 -2.79
C LYS A 5 -34.64 -81.81 -1.66
N ASN A 6 -35.25 -81.84 -0.46
CA ASN A 6 -34.84 -82.67 0.70
C ASN A 6 -33.37 -82.42 1.12
N GLN A 7 -33.00 -82.22 2.39
CA GLN A 7 -33.63 -82.67 3.63
C GLN A 7 -32.80 -82.15 4.83
N ASN A 8 -33.49 -81.74 5.90
CA ASN A 8 -33.26 -82.13 7.31
C ASN A 8 -31.93 -81.73 8.01
N LEU A 9 -31.86 -81.41 9.31
CA LEU A 9 -32.67 -81.74 10.48
C LEU A 9 -32.18 -80.90 11.68
N LEU A 10 -33.08 -80.63 12.64
CA LEU A 10 -32.88 -80.44 14.10
C LEU A 10 -32.56 -79.03 14.69
N GLN A 11 -33.57 -78.49 15.37
CA GLN A 11 -33.53 -77.67 16.61
C GLN A 11 -32.84 -78.43 17.79
N PRO A 12 -32.69 -77.91 19.04
CA PRO A 12 -32.74 -76.55 19.62
C PRO A 12 -31.65 -76.28 20.72
N LEU A 13 -31.82 -75.19 21.51
CA LEU A 13 -31.44 -74.99 22.93
C LEU A 13 -30.02 -74.51 23.33
N ILE A 14 -30.02 -73.32 23.96
CA ILE A 14 -29.17 -72.75 25.02
C ILE A 14 -28.07 -73.69 25.56
N GLN A 15 -26.79 -73.27 25.46
CA GLN A 15 -25.86 -73.44 26.57
C GLN A 15 -24.71 -72.41 26.58
N LYS A 16 -24.55 -71.82 27.77
CA LYS A 16 -23.48 -70.97 28.29
C LYS A 16 -22.13 -71.69 28.27
N THR A 17 -21.04 -71.04 27.88
CA THR A 17 -19.70 -71.25 28.45
C THR A 17 -18.82 -70.02 28.24
N ASN A 18 -18.12 -69.66 29.32
CA ASN A 18 -17.25 -68.52 29.53
C ASN A 18 -15.89 -68.65 28.81
N THR A 19 -15.14 -67.52 28.81
CA THR A 19 -13.66 -67.38 28.85
C THR A 19 -12.90 -67.87 27.60
N ASN A 20 -12.00 -67.12 26.94
CA ASN A 20 -10.97 -66.21 27.42
C ASN A 20 -10.43 -65.29 26.29
N SER A 21 -9.87 -64.16 26.73
CA SER A 21 -8.72 -63.42 26.17
C SER A 21 -8.66 -63.15 24.65
N TYR A 22 -8.84 -61.89 24.25
CA TYR A 22 -7.77 -61.12 23.59
C TYR A 22 -7.99 -59.64 23.91
N GLU A 23 -7.08 -59.15 24.75
CA GLU A 23 -6.90 -57.75 25.11
C GLU A 23 -6.46 -56.98 23.86
N HIS A 24 -7.39 -56.28 23.21
CA HIS A 24 -7.04 -55.19 22.32
C HIS A 24 -7.50 -53.90 23.00
N ASP A 25 -6.56 -53.30 23.72
CA ASP A 25 -6.67 -52.00 24.35
C ASP A 25 -6.78 -50.91 23.27
N HIS A 26 -7.92 -50.86 22.59
CA HIS A 26 -8.33 -49.66 21.86
C HIS A 26 -8.80 -48.66 22.91
N LYS A 27 -7.85 -47.86 23.36
CA LYS A 27 -8.08 -46.63 24.13
C LYS A 27 -8.91 -45.68 23.27
N ILE A 28 -10.22 -45.93 23.15
CA ILE A 28 -11.18 -44.99 22.60
C ILE A 28 -11.21 -43.86 23.62
N ILE A 29 -10.52 -42.77 23.31
CA ILE A 29 -10.59 -41.54 24.07
C ILE A 29 -12.02 -41.04 23.95
N SER A 30 -12.90 -41.47 24.85
CA SER A 30 -14.27 -40.98 24.93
C SER A 30 -14.21 -39.58 25.50
N TYR A 31 -14.16 -38.58 24.63
CA TYR A 31 -14.35 -37.20 25.03
C TYR A 31 -15.75 -37.07 25.65
N SER A 32 -15.82 -36.48 26.84
CA SER A 32 -17.11 -36.17 27.47
C SER A 32 -17.96 -35.35 26.48
N PRO A 33 -19.28 -35.57 26.37
CA PRO A 33 -20.14 -34.86 25.41
C PRO A 33 -19.96 -33.32 25.47
N ASN A 34 -19.68 -32.79 26.66
CA ASN A 34 -19.38 -31.37 26.87
C ASN A 34 -18.05 -30.92 26.24
N GLN A 35 -17.00 -31.76 26.27
CA GLN A 35 -15.72 -31.47 25.61
C GLN A 35 -15.85 -31.41 24.09
N SER A 36 -16.69 -32.27 23.50
CA SER A 36 -16.92 -32.27 22.04
C SER A 36 -17.61 -30.99 21.56
N ILE A 37 -18.56 -30.46 22.34
CA ILE A 37 -19.27 -29.21 22.05
C ILE A 37 -18.32 -28.01 22.19
N ILE A 38 -17.53 -27.98 23.27
CA ILE A 38 -16.53 -26.93 23.50
C ILE A 38 -15.51 -26.91 22.35
N LEU A 39 -14.98 -28.07 21.94
CA LEU A 39 -14.03 -28.17 20.82
C LEU A 39 -14.63 -27.63 19.50
N ARG A 40 -15.89 -27.95 19.22
CA ARG A 40 -16.60 -27.44 18.03
C ARG A 40 -16.76 -25.93 18.07
N LEU A 41 -17.15 -25.36 19.22
CA LEU A 41 -17.23 -23.91 19.43
C LEU A 41 -15.88 -23.23 19.23
N PHE A 42 -14.81 -23.79 19.79
CA PHE A 42 -13.45 -23.31 19.58
C PHE A 42 -13.05 -23.34 18.10
N MET A 43 -13.36 -24.42 17.39
CA MET A 43 -13.08 -24.53 15.95
C MET A 43 -13.84 -23.48 15.13
N VAL A 44 -15.11 -23.24 15.43
CA VAL A 44 -15.91 -22.22 14.73
C VAL A 44 -15.34 -20.81 14.99
N ILE A 45 -14.99 -20.50 16.25
CA ILE A 45 -14.36 -19.21 16.59
C ILE A 45 -13.00 -19.09 15.87
N PHE A 46 -12.19 -20.14 15.86
CA PHE A 46 -10.90 -20.15 15.20
C PHE A 46 -11.03 -19.91 13.69
N VAL A 47 -11.94 -20.61 13.02
CA VAL A 47 -12.24 -20.40 11.59
C VAL A 47 -12.73 -18.98 11.34
N GLY A 48 -13.58 -18.43 12.22
CA GLY A 48 -14.03 -17.04 12.15
C GLY A 48 -12.89 -16.04 12.25
N LEU A 49 -11.96 -16.23 13.19
CA LEU A 49 -10.78 -15.38 13.35
C LEU A 49 -9.83 -15.48 12.15
N VAL A 50 -9.57 -16.69 11.63
CA VAL A 50 -8.74 -16.89 10.44
C VAL A 50 -9.40 -16.26 9.20
N SER A 51 -10.72 -16.36 9.06
CA SER A 51 -11.47 -15.74 7.96
C SER A 51 -11.40 -14.21 8.03
N LEU A 52 -11.55 -13.64 9.22
CA LEU A 52 -11.43 -12.21 9.44
C LEU A 52 -10.01 -11.72 9.14
N TRP A 53 -8.99 -12.46 9.59
CA TRP A 53 -7.59 -12.13 9.31
C TRP A 53 -7.27 -12.25 7.82
N SER A 54 -7.73 -13.31 7.14
CA SER A 54 -7.55 -13.48 5.71
C SER A 54 -8.22 -12.37 4.91
N ASN A 55 -9.45 -11.98 5.27
CA ASN A 55 -10.12 -10.84 4.66
C ASN A 55 -9.38 -9.52 4.92
N TYR A 56 -8.84 -9.34 6.12
CA TYR A 56 -8.02 -8.17 6.44
C TYR A 56 -6.74 -8.11 5.60
N GLU A 57 -5.99 -9.21 5.48
CA GLU A 57 -4.79 -9.27 4.63
C GLU A 57 -5.11 -9.05 3.15
N VAL A 58 -6.19 -9.64 2.62
CA VAL A 58 -6.64 -9.41 1.24
C VAL A 58 -7.06 -7.95 1.03
N SER A 59 -7.66 -7.30 2.03
CA SER A 59 -8.11 -5.91 1.93
C SER A 59 -6.97 -4.89 1.76
N LYS A 60 -5.73 -5.25 2.11
CA LYS A 60 -4.56 -4.39 1.91
C LYS A 60 -4.24 -4.15 0.43
N GLY A 61 -4.62 -5.08 -0.45
CA GLY A 61 -4.40 -5.00 -1.90
C GLY A 61 -2.96 -5.23 -2.36
N PHE A 62 -1.97 -5.18 -1.45
CA PHE A 62 -0.57 -5.52 -1.69
C PHE A 62 0.10 -5.99 -0.40
N SER A 63 1.20 -6.74 -0.55
CA SER A 63 2.02 -7.19 0.58
C SER A 63 3.00 -6.11 1.02
N ILE A 64 3.35 -6.08 2.32
CA ILE A 64 4.26 -5.08 2.89
C ILE A 64 5.34 -5.81 3.68
N THR A 65 6.61 -5.54 3.38
CA THR A 65 7.75 -6.00 4.18
C THR A 65 8.41 -4.82 4.85
N ILE A 66 8.73 -4.95 6.13
CA ILE A 66 9.43 -3.91 6.89
C ILE A 66 10.81 -4.44 7.29
N VAL A 67 11.85 -3.68 6.96
CA VAL A 67 13.25 -4.03 7.19
C VAL A 67 13.92 -2.91 7.97
N ASN A 68 14.69 -3.27 9.00
CA ASN A 68 15.54 -2.34 9.73
C ASN A 68 17.01 -2.71 9.54
N GLU A 69 17.72 -1.92 8.75
CA GLU A 69 19.16 -2.09 8.52
C GLU A 69 20.02 -1.07 9.28
N THR A 70 19.40 -0.21 10.09
CA THR A 70 20.14 0.75 10.93
C THR A 70 21.03 0.02 11.94
N ILE A 71 22.14 0.67 12.31
CA ILE A 71 23.05 0.22 13.36
C ILE A 71 22.26 -0.02 14.66
N LYS A 72 22.35 -1.26 15.17
CA LYS A 72 21.68 -1.67 16.40
C LYS A 72 22.08 -0.79 17.58
N GLY A 73 21.10 -0.44 18.42
CA GLY A 73 21.33 0.32 19.64
C GLY A 73 21.25 1.84 19.50
N THR A 74 21.25 2.36 18.26
CA THR A 74 20.97 3.78 17.97
C THR A 74 19.53 4.16 18.36
N ILE A 75 19.28 5.46 18.55
CA ILE A 75 17.94 5.99 18.87
C ILE A 75 16.97 5.66 17.72
N ALA A 76 17.40 5.86 16.48
CA ALA A 76 16.60 5.56 15.29
C ALA A 76 16.23 4.07 15.21
N ASN A 77 17.19 3.16 15.40
CA ASN A 77 16.93 1.71 15.41
C ASN A 77 15.88 1.35 16.48
N LYS A 78 16.08 1.79 17.73
CA LYS A 78 15.15 1.50 18.84
C LYS A 78 13.75 2.05 18.57
N ARG A 79 13.64 3.29 18.07
CA ARG A 79 12.35 3.91 17.76
C ARG A 79 11.64 3.19 16.61
N PHE A 80 12.36 2.80 15.57
CA PHE A 80 11.79 2.08 14.44
C PHE A 80 11.27 0.70 14.85
N ASP A 81 12.10 -0.08 15.56
CA ASP A 81 11.73 -1.40 16.03
C ASP A 81 10.50 -1.34 16.95
N LEU A 82 10.49 -0.41 17.90
CA LEU A 82 9.42 -0.31 18.89
C LEU A 82 8.12 0.26 18.30
N PHE A 83 8.19 1.40 17.62
CA PHE A 83 6.99 2.14 17.23
C PHE A 83 6.45 1.77 15.85
N TYR A 84 7.30 1.32 14.93
CA TYR A 84 6.93 1.14 13.53
C TYR A 84 6.85 -0.32 13.12
N MET A 85 7.79 -1.16 13.57
CA MET A 85 7.75 -2.60 13.31
C MET A 85 6.86 -3.35 14.29
N SER A 86 7.13 -3.24 15.60
CA SER A 86 6.46 -4.06 16.62
C SER A 86 4.98 -3.73 16.81
N ASN A 87 4.58 -2.47 16.57
CA ASN A 87 3.21 -2.00 16.73
C ASN A 87 2.44 -1.89 15.40
N ASP A 88 3.01 -2.40 14.30
CA ASP A 88 2.41 -2.37 12.95
C ASP A 88 2.11 -0.96 12.39
N GLU A 89 2.67 0.09 13.02
CA GLU A 89 2.39 1.47 12.62
C GLU A 89 2.93 1.78 11.22
N ALA A 90 4.07 1.21 10.82
CA ALA A 90 4.58 1.41 9.46
C ALA A 90 3.62 0.83 8.40
N THR A 91 3.04 -0.34 8.65
CA THR A 91 2.01 -0.94 7.80
C THR A 91 0.80 -0.03 7.69
N ARG A 92 0.28 0.47 8.83
CA ARG A 92 -0.88 1.39 8.84
C ARG A 92 -0.60 2.68 8.10
N LEU A 93 0.59 3.25 8.29
CA LEU A 93 0.99 4.47 7.60
C LEU A 93 1.08 4.24 6.09
N VAL A 94 1.71 3.14 5.64
CA VAL A 94 1.76 2.81 4.20
C VAL A 94 0.38 2.62 3.60
N LEU A 95 -0.52 1.90 4.27
CA LEU A 95 -1.88 1.73 3.78
C LEU A 95 -2.65 3.07 3.72
N ARG A 96 -2.47 3.92 4.75
CA ARG A 96 -3.09 5.26 4.80
C ARG A 96 -2.58 6.14 3.67
N THR A 97 -1.27 6.26 3.52
CA THR A 97 -0.66 7.12 2.49
C THR A 97 -0.91 6.56 1.09
N SER A 98 -0.90 5.24 0.90
CA SER A 98 -1.34 4.57 -0.33
C SER A 98 -2.74 5.00 -0.72
N LYS A 99 -3.71 4.81 0.18
CA LYS A 99 -5.12 5.16 -0.06
C LYS A 99 -5.30 6.65 -0.37
N PHE A 100 -4.55 7.52 0.32
CA PHE A 100 -4.58 8.94 0.05
C PHE A 100 -4.16 9.26 -1.39
N VAL A 101 -3.02 8.71 -1.83
CA VAL A 101 -2.52 8.90 -3.20
C VAL A 101 -3.47 8.31 -4.22
N GLU A 102 -3.97 7.11 -3.98
CA GLU A 102 -4.92 6.43 -4.87
C GLU A 102 -6.22 7.22 -5.04
N ASN A 103 -6.73 7.85 -3.99
CA ASN A 103 -7.93 8.70 -4.11
C ASN A 103 -7.72 9.91 -5.02
N ILE A 104 -6.49 10.42 -5.09
CA ILE A 104 -6.12 11.53 -5.99
C ILE A 104 -5.95 11.02 -7.42
N LEU A 105 -5.23 9.91 -7.60
CA LEU A 105 -4.79 9.43 -8.91
C LEU A 105 -5.76 8.48 -9.61
N TYR A 106 -6.58 7.73 -8.86
CA TYR A 106 -7.42 6.63 -9.33
C TYR A 106 -8.78 6.60 -8.61
N PRO A 107 -9.61 7.65 -8.72
CA PRO A 107 -10.88 7.72 -8.01
C PRO A 107 -11.90 6.68 -8.50
N VAL A 108 -12.65 6.13 -7.55
CA VAL A 108 -13.56 4.98 -7.70
C VAL A 108 -14.63 5.16 -8.79
N ASN A 109 -14.99 6.40 -9.11
CA ASN A 109 -16.06 6.72 -10.05
C ASN A 109 -15.70 6.50 -11.54
N HIS A 110 -14.46 6.10 -11.85
CA HIS A 110 -14.01 5.87 -13.22
C HIS A 110 -13.66 4.39 -13.44
N GLN A 111 -14.70 3.58 -13.68
CA GLN A 111 -14.64 2.11 -13.86
C GLN A 111 -13.73 1.62 -15.01
N HIS A 112 -13.16 2.52 -15.81
CA HIS A 112 -12.26 2.20 -16.94
C HIS A 112 -10.81 2.65 -16.72
N GLU A 113 -10.47 3.25 -15.57
CA GLU A 113 -9.10 3.69 -15.29
C GLU A 113 -8.26 2.51 -14.76
N ILE A 114 -7.23 2.14 -15.54
CA ILE A 114 -6.30 1.08 -15.15
C ILE A 114 -5.34 1.65 -14.09
N LYS A 115 -5.61 1.30 -12.84
CA LYS A 115 -4.72 1.54 -11.70
C LYS A 115 -3.37 0.86 -11.90
N LYS A 116 -2.28 1.52 -11.49
CA LYS A 116 -0.93 0.94 -11.42
C LYS A 116 -0.95 -0.33 -10.57
N GLN A 117 -0.23 -1.37 -11.00
CA GLN A 117 -0.20 -2.63 -10.27
C GLN A 117 0.99 -2.62 -9.31
N VAL A 118 0.71 -2.49 -8.02
CA VAL A 118 1.70 -2.59 -6.94
C VAL A 118 1.37 -3.86 -6.18
N LYS A 119 2.26 -4.86 -6.20
CA LYS A 119 2.03 -6.17 -5.57
C LYS A 119 2.69 -6.29 -4.20
N HIS A 120 3.80 -5.60 -4.03
CA HIS A 120 4.65 -5.66 -2.86
C HIS A 120 5.33 -4.31 -2.67
N VAL A 121 5.45 -3.87 -1.43
CA VAL A 121 6.19 -2.66 -1.03
C VAL A 121 7.13 -3.04 0.09
N ILE A 122 8.38 -2.62 -0.01
CA ILE A 122 9.39 -2.83 1.03
C ILE A 122 9.66 -1.49 1.69
N ILE A 123 9.48 -1.40 3.01
CA ILE A 123 9.90 -0.25 3.80
C ILE A 123 11.21 -0.60 4.46
N GLN A 124 12.26 0.15 4.18
CA GLN A 124 13.60 -0.12 4.68
C GLN A 124 14.17 1.08 5.40
N LEU A 125 14.36 0.98 6.71
CA LEU A 125 15.18 1.95 7.43
C LEU A 125 16.64 1.70 7.09
N SER A 126 17.28 2.69 6.47
CA SER A 126 18.62 2.53 5.90
C SER A 126 19.70 2.40 6.98
N SER A 127 20.84 1.81 6.62
CA SER A 127 22.00 1.69 7.53
C SER A 127 22.70 3.02 7.84
N ARG A 128 22.50 4.03 6.98
CA ARG A 128 23.12 5.36 7.06
C ARG A 128 22.13 6.44 6.63
N ASN A 129 22.43 7.69 7.01
CA ASN A 129 21.69 8.85 6.54
C ASN A 129 21.81 8.99 5.02
N LEU A 130 20.68 9.35 4.40
CA LEU A 130 20.55 9.51 2.96
C LEU A 130 20.63 10.99 2.58
N THR A 131 20.79 11.27 1.28
CA THR A 131 20.78 12.65 0.74
C THR A 131 19.39 13.30 0.78
N SER A 132 18.35 12.50 0.96
CA SER A 132 16.96 12.94 1.08
C SER A 132 16.26 12.09 2.14
N PRO A 133 15.21 12.59 2.81
CA PRO A 133 14.51 11.84 3.85
C PRO A 133 14.06 10.45 3.39
N VAL A 134 13.64 10.36 2.12
CA VAL A 134 13.20 9.13 1.48
C VAL A 134 13.79 8.98 0.08
N ILE A 135 14.09 7.75 -0.33
CA ILE A 135 14.46 7.38 -1.69
C ILE A 135 13.64 6.16 -2.09
N VAL A 136 13.06 6.17 -3.29
CA VAL A 136 12.27 5.03 -3.80
C VAL A 136 12.99 4.35 -4.96
N ASN A 137 13.15 3.03 -4.85
CA ASN A 137 13.46 2.17 -5.98
C ASN A 137 12.16 1.68 -6.61
N ASN A 138 11.88 2.09 -7.85
CA ASN A 138 10.61 1.79 -8.53
C ASN A 138 10.54 0.35 -9.09
N ASP A 139 11.66 -0.36 -9.23
CA ASP A 139 11.66 -1.71 -9.82
C ASP A 139 11.12 -2.75 -8.83
N GLU A 140 11.54 -2.62 -7.56
CA GLU A 140 11.15 -3.50 -6.45
C GLU A 140 10.21 -2.80 -5.44
N PHE A 141 9.82 -1.55 -5.72
CA PHE A 141 9.01 -0.70 -4.84
C PHE A 141 9.56 -0.62 -3.40
N VAL A 142 10.86 -0.35 -3.28
CA VAL A 142 11.56 -0.19 -1.99
C VAL A 142 11.57 1.28 -1.60
N ILE A 143 11.04 1.60 -0.42
CA ILE A 143 11.09 2.91 0.22
C ILE A 143 12.24 2.88 1.24
N HIS A 144 13.37 3.47 0.85
CA HIS A 144 14.50 3.69 1.75
C HIS A 144 14.27 4.95 2.58
N ILE A 145 14.30 4.79 3.90
CA ILE A 145 14.08 5.87 4.87
C ILE A 145 15.39 6.21 5.56
N SER A 146 15.71 7.50 5.65
CA SER A 146 16.89 7.99 6.35
C SER A 146 16.71 7.89 7.87
N PRO A 147 17.67 7.31 8.63
CA PRO A 147 17.61 7.22 10.09
C PRO A 147 17.42 8.57 10.80
N SER A 148 17.95 9.65 10.23
CA SER A 148 17.84 11.02 10.74
C SER A 148 16.39 11.48 11.00
N ILE A 149 15.41 10.96 10.24
CA ILE A 149 13.97 11.24 10.47
C ILE A 149 13.55 10.84 11.88
N LEU A 150 14.15 9.77 12.42
CA LEU A 150 13.78 9.20 13.71
C LEU A 150 14.56 9.79 14.87
N GLU A 151 15.50 10.70 14.65
CA GLU A 151 16.33 11.28 15.70
C GLU A 151 15.68 12.54 16.31
N GLY A 152 14.91 13.28 15.51
CA GLY A 152 14.24 14.52 15.93
C GLY A 152 13.05 14.33 16.88
N PRO A 153 12.52 15.42 17.46
CA PRO A 153 11.33 15.39 18.31
C PRO A 153 10.05 15.10 17.52
N ASP A 154 9.96 15.58 16.28
CA ASP A 154 8.78 15.46 15.40
C ASP A 154 8.82 14.22 14.49
N TYR A 155 9.57 13.18 14.89
CA TYR A 155 9.81 11.99 14.07
C TYR A 155 8.55 11.32 13.53
N LYS A 156 7.43 11.38 14.26
CA LYS A 156 6.15 10.82 13.81
C LYS A 156 5.64 11.52 12.55
N ARG A 157 5.70 12.85 12.56
CA ARG A 157 5.31 13.70 11.44
C ARG A 157 6.26 13.51 10.27
N ASP A 158 7.56 13.52 10.53
CA ASP A 158 8.58 13.40 9.50
C ASP A 158 8.54 12.01 8.83
N MET A 159 8.26 10.97 9.61
CA MET A 159 8.03 9.61 9.11
C MET A 159 6.76 9.51 8.25
N PHE A 160 5.66 10.16 8.68
CA PHE A 160 4.44 10.22 7.87
C PHE A 160 4.71 10.90 6.51
N LEU A 161 5.37 12.06 6.51
CA LEU A 161 5.70 12.79 5.28
C LEU A 161 6.65 11.99 4.37
N ALA A 162 7.65 11.33 4.93
CA ALA A 162 8.57 10.47 4.17
C ALA A 162 7.84 9.28 3.51
N LEU A 163 6.96 8.60 4.25
CA LEU A 163 6.14 7.52 3.68
C LEU A 163 5.11 8.04 2.67
N GLN A 164 4.57 9.24 2.88
CA GLN A 164 3.65 9.88 1.95
C GLN A 164 4.33 10.23 0.62
N GLU A 165 5.54 10.78 0.67
CA GLU A 165 6.38 11.04 -0.49
C GLU A 165 6.75 9.73 -1.21
N GLY A 166 7.16 8.71 -0.44
CA GLY A 166 7.50 7.39 -0.98
C GLY A 166 6.32 6.72 -1.69
N MET A 167 5.14 6.69 -1.07
CA MET A 167 3.94 6.12 -1.69
C MET A 167 3.47 6.95 -2.88
N ALA A 168 3.58 8.28 -2.84
CA ALA A 168 3.28 9.13 -4.00
C ALA A 168 4.17 8.75 -5.19
N ARG A 169 5.47 8.53 -4.96
CA ARG A 169 6.41 8.10 -6.00
C ARG A 169 6.08 6.71 -6.56
N ILE A 170 5.72 5.75 -5.71
CA ILE A 170 5.35 4.38 -6.12
C ILE A 170 4.09 4.40 -7.00
N TRP A 171 3.06 5.14 -6.61
CA TRP A 171 1.77 5.13 -7.30
C TRP A 171 1.73 5.95 -8.59
N LEU A 172 2.61 6.92 -8.73
CA LEU A 172 2.75 7.70 -9.97
C LEU A 172 3.36 6.87 -11.09
N TRP A 173 2.87 7.10 -12.30
CA TRP A 173 3.56 6.68 -13.51
C TRP A 173 4.66 7.68 -13.86
N ASP A 174 5.77 7.20 -14.41
CA ASP A 174 6.94 8.02 -14.77
C ASP A 174 7.22 8.02 -16.28
N GLY A 175 6.24 7.61 -17.10
CA GLY A 175 6.39 7.60 -18.55
C GLY A 175 7.35 6.54 -19.06
N GLN A 176 7.45 5.39 -18.37
CA GLN A 176 8.51 4.38 -18.57
C GLN A 176 9.91 4.97 -18.35
N GLY A 177 10.05 5.82 -17.33
CA GLY A 177 11.28 6.55 -17.02
C GLY A 177 11.62 7.71 -17.97
N ASN A 178 10.80 8.02 -18.97
CA ASN A 178 11.06 9.09 -19.95
C ASN A 178 10.45 10.44 -19.57
N ALA A 179 9.57 10.49 -18.56
CA ALA A 179 9.03 11.75 -18.09
C ALA A 179 10.14 12.60 -17.44
N PRO A 180 10.13 13.94 -17.63
CA PRO A 180 11.10 14.81 -16.98
C PRO A 180 11.10 14.59 -15.47
N SER A 181 12.26 14.28 -14.89
CA SER A 181 12.37 13.97 -13.46
C SER A 181 11.85 15.09 -12.57
N SER A 182 12.02 16.34 -12.99
CA SER A 182 11.46 17.50 -12.27
C SER A 182 9.94 17.52 -12.26
N LEU A 183 9.28 17.11 -13.35
CA LEU A 183 7.82 17.01 -13.42
C LEU A 183 7.30 15.92 -12.48
N VAL A 184 7.89 14.73 -12.53
CA VAL A 184 7.50 13.61 -11.64
C VAL A 184 7.74 14.00 -10.17
N ASN A 185 8.90 14.59 -9.86
CA ASN A 185 9.20 15.06 -8.50
C ASN A 185 8.26 16.18 -8.05
N GLY A 186 7.85 17.06 -8.96
CA GLY A 186 6.87 18.11 -8.68
C GLY A 186 5.47 17.55 -8.41
N MET A 187 5.07 16.48 -9.12
CA MET A 187 3.81 15.78 -8.84
C MET A 187 3.83 15.06 -7.49
N VAL A 188 4.95 14.39 -7.17
CA VAL A 188 5.17 13.79 -5.84
C VAL A 188 4.99 14.86 -4.76
N GLU A 189 5.70 15.99 -4.89
CA GLU A 189 5.61 17.07 -3.91
C GLU A 189 4.21 17.68 -3.81
N TYR A 190 3.54 17.88 -4.95
CA TYR A 190 2.18 18.39 -4.98
C TYR A 190 1.26 17.48 -4.15
N ILE A 191 1.30 16.16 -4.39
CA ILE A 191 0.50 15.18 -3.65
C ILE A 191 0.85 15.16 -2.16
N THR A 192 2.14 15.19 -1.82
CA THR A 192 2.60 15.25 -0.42
C THR A 192 2.13 16.53 0.27
N SER A 193 2.12 17.67 -0.42
CA SER A 193 1.65 18.94 0.14
C SER A 193 0.13 18.96 0.41
N LEU A 194 -0.65 18.21 -0.39
CA LEU A 194 -2.07 18.02 -0.10
C LEU A 194 -2.27 17.20 1.18
N ALA A 195 -1.45 16.15 1.36
CA ALA A 195 -1.51 15.32 2.55
C ALA A 195 -1.13 16.11 3.82
N SER A 196 -0.09 16.92 3.75
CA SER A 196 0.31 17.77 4.87
C SER A 196 -0.79 18.76 5.25
N LEU A 197 -1.44 19.40 4.27
CA LEU A 197 -2.58 20.28 4.53
C LEU A 197 -3.76 19.53 5.17
N SER A 198 -4.06 18.32 4.69
CA SER A 198 -5.14 17.48 5.24
C SER A 198 -4.87 17.03 6.69
N GLU A 199 -3.62 16.75 7.04
CA GLU A 199 -3.19 16.41 8.41
C GLU A 199 -2.96 17.66 9.29
N ARG A 200 -3.30 18.87 8.81
CA ARG A 200 -3.01 20.16 9.48
C ARG A 200 -1.52 20.35 9.82
N VAL A 201 -0.65 19.74 9.02
CA VAL A 201 0.79 19.92 9.09
C VAL A 201 1.15 21.21 8.39
N THR A 202 1.61 22.21 9.15
CA THR A 202 2.16 23.44 8.60
C THR A 202 3.48 23.16 7.90
N LEU A 203 3.50 23.25 6.58
CA LEU A 203 4.72 23.44 5.82
C LEU A 203 5.06 24.93 5.84
N GLU A 204 6.29 25.28 6.22
CA GLU A 204 6.76 26.66 6.13
C GLU A 204 6.70 27.12 4.66
N SER A 205 5.80 28.07 4.41
CA SER A 205 5.66 28.74 3.13
C SER A 205 6.81 29.75 2.96
N GLU A 206 7.99 29.27 2.59
CA GLU A 206 8.99 30.18 2.04
C GLU A 206 8.49 30.76 0.72
N SER A 207 8.47 32.09 0.62
CA SER A 207 8.08 32.79 -0.60
C SER A 207 9.06 32.46 -1.73
N VAL A 208 8.64 31.60 -2.66
CA VAL A 208 9.36 31.39 -3.92
C VAL A 208 9.32 32.71 -4.69
N LYS A 209 10.48 33.29 -4.99
CA LYS A 209 10.59 34.43 -5.90
C LYS A 209 9.85 34.10 -7.20
N SER A 210 9.03 35.02 -7.69
CA SER A 210 8.32 34.90 -8.96
C SER A 210 9.34 34.75 -10.09
N VAL A 211 9.57 33.51 -10.55
CA VAL A 211 10.45 33.25 -11.70
C VAL A 211 9.60 33.24 -12.95
N LYS A 212 9.93 34.12 -13.91
CA LYS A 212 9.35 34.09 -15.25
C LYS A 212 9.71 32.76 -15.91
N LEU A 213 8.71 31.94 -16.19
CA LEU A 213 8.90 30.62 -16.79
C LEU A 213 9.06 30.72 -18.31
N ASN A 214 9.89 29.82 -18.86
CA ASN A 214 10.02 29.65 -20.31
C ASN A 214 8.75 28.98 -20.89
N ARG A 215 8.67 28.87 -22.22
CA ARG A 215 7.61 28.18 -22.97
C ARG A 215 7.40 26.71 -22.58
N SER A 216 8.33 26.11 -21.85
CA SER A 216 8.24 24.77 -21.26
C SER A 216 8.31 24.84 -19.73
N CYS A 217 7.37 25.54 -19.10
CA CYS A 217 7.29 25.75 -17.66
C CYS A 217 7.28 24.45 -16.83
N TRP A 218 6.72 23.36 -17.38
CA TRP A 218 6.72 22.03 -16.76
C TRP A 218 8.10 21.35 -16.73
N LYS A 219 9.10 21.89 -17.45
CA LYS A 219 10.50 21.44 -17.42
C LYS A 219 11.37 22.26 -16.45
N SER A 220 10.76 23.12 -15.61
CA SER A 220 11.52 23.86 -14.59
C SER A 220 12.34 22.90 -13.73
N LYS A 221 13.56 23.28 -13.36
CA LYS A 221 14.37 22.51 -12.40
C LYS A 221 13.92 22.74 -10.96
N ASP A 222 13.21 23.83 -10.71
CA ASP A 222 12.70 24.15 -9.38
C ASP A 222 11.40 23.39 -9.09
N LYS A 223 11.45 22.48 -8.11
CA LYS A 223 10.32 21.69 -7.63
C LYS A 223 9.17 22.58 -7.18
N LYS A 224 9.45 23.67 -6.45
CA LYS A 224 8.39 24.54 -5.89
C LYS A 224 7.63 25.26 -7.01
N THR A 225 8.32 25.68 -8.06
CA THR A 225 7.69 26.24 -9.27
C THR A 225 6.76 25.24 -9.96
N ILE A 226 7.16 23.97 -10.08
CA ILE A 226 6.30 22.94 -10.66
C ILE A 226 5.05 22.72 -9.80
N VAL A 227 5.19 22.64 -8.47
CA VAL A 227 4.03 22.48 -7.57
C VAL A 227 3.02 23.61 -7.74
N LYS A 228 3.48 24.87 -7.82
CA LYS A 228 2.58 26.02 -8.05
C LYS A 228 1.89 25.94 -9.42
N LEU A 229 2.62 25.55 -10.46
CA LEU A 229 2.05 25.35 -11.80
C LEU A 229 0.99 24.24 -11.78
N LEU A 230 1.28 23.11 -11.14
CA LEU A 230 0.36 21.98 -10.99
C LEU A 230 -0.91 22.38 -10.23
N ASN A 231 -0.76 23.15 -9.14
CA ASN A 231 -1.88 23.69 -8.38
C ASN A 231 -2.74 24.64 -9.23
N TYR A 232 -2.11 25.50 -10.04
CA TYR A 232 -2.81 26.37 -10.98
C TYR A 232 -3.59 25.56 -12.03
N CYS A 233 -3.00 24.49 -12.57
CA CYS A 233 -3.66 23.63 -13.55
C CYS A 233 -4.86 22.89 -12.94
N GLU A 234 -4.71 22.36 -11.73
CA GLU A 234 -5.79 21.69 -11.00
C GLU A 234 -6.96 22.66 -10.72
N GLY A 235 -6.66 23.91 -10.33
CA GLY A 235 -7.68 24.94 -10.12
C GLY A 235 -8.37 25.43 -11.40
N LYS A 236 -7.71 25.33 -12.56
CA LYS A 236 -8.33 25.66 -13.85
C LYS A 236 -9.20 24.54 -14.40
N LYS A 237 -8.78 23.28 -14.23
CA LYS A 237 -9.49 22.11 -14.74
C LYS A 237 -9.27 20.94 -13.80
N GLU A 238 -10.19 20.79 -12.85
CA GLU A 238 -10.17 19.73 -11.85
C GLU A 238 -9.87 18.34 -12.46
N GLY A 239 -9.07 17.55 -11.76
CA GLY A 239 -8.57 16.26 -12.21
C GLY A 239 -7.40 16.36 -13.21
N PHE A 240 -6.71 17.50 -13.27
CA PHE A 240 -5.54 17.66 -14.13
C PHE A 240 -4.43 16.69 -13.73
N ILE A 241 -4.13 16.58 -12.44
CA ILE A 241 -3.12 15.66 -11.91
C ILE A 241 -3.46 14.21 -12.24
N ARG A 242 -4.74 13.83 -12.11
CA ARG A 242 -5.22 12.50 -12.48
C ARG A 242 -5.01 12.20 -13.95
N ARG A 243 -5.44 13.11 -14.85
CA ARG A 243 -5.27 12.93 -16.30
C ARG A 243 -3.80 12.88 -16.68
N LEU A 244 -2.96 13.72 -16.08
CA LEU A 244 -1.53 13.71 -16.30
C LEU A 244 -0.91 12.36 -15.91
N ASN A 245 -1.21 11.86 -14.70
CA ASN A 245 -0.75 10.54 -14.29
C ASN A 245 -1.22 9.43 -15.23
N LYS A 246 -2.48 9.50 -15.69
CA LYS A 246 -3.05 8.53 -16.63
C LYS A 246 -2.30 8.49 -17.96
N GLU A 247 -2.02 9.65 -18.56
CA GLU A 247 -1.26 9.72 -19.82
C GLU A 247 0.19 9.26 -19.66
N MET A 248 0.80 9.48 -18.48
CA MET A 248 2.14 8.99 -18.16
C MET A 248 2.23 7.47 -17.99
N LYS A 249 1.13 6.72 -18.06
CA LYS A 249 1.14 5.25 -17.99
C LYS A 249 2.00 4.63 -19.10
N ASN A 250 1.95 5.22 -20.29
CA ASN A 250 2.73 4.78 -21.45
C ASN A 250 4.00 5.62 -21.59
N VAL A 251 4.75 5.45 -22.68
CA VAL A 251 5.96 6.25 -22.94
C VAL A 251 5.64 7.75 -22.94
N TRP A 252 6.40 8.52 -22.18
CA TRP A 252 6.27 9.98 -22.17
C TRP A 252 6.59 10.60 -23.55
N HIS A 253 5.75 11.54 -23.98
CA HIS A 253 6.05 12.46 -25.08
C HIS A 253 5.52 13.86 -24.78
N GLU A 254 6.14 14.90 -25.35
CA GLU A 254 5.82 16.29 -24.99
C GLU A 254 4.37 16.69 -25.29
N LYS A 255 3.77 16.11 -26.34
CA LYS A 255 2.38 16.37 -26.71
C LYS A 255 1.35 15.98 -25.65
N ILE A 256 1.71 15.13 -24.67
CA ILE A 256 0.80 14.73 -23.58
C ILE A 256 0.24 15.97 -22.86
N ILE A 257 1.07 16.98 -22.61
CA ILE A 257 0.60 18.19 -21.92
C ILE A 257 -0.37 18.97 -22.80
N ASP A 258 -0.11 19.06 -24.11
CA ASP A 258 -1.01 19.71 -25.07
C ASP A 258 -2.37 18.99 -25.10
N ASP A 259 -2.37 17.66 -25.16
CA ASP A 259 -3.56 16.82 -25.24
C ASP A 259 -4.43 16.93 -23.98
N ILE A 260 -3.82 16.94 -22.79
CA ILE A 260 -4.54 17.08 -21.52
C ILE A 260 -5.19 18.46 -21.39
N LEU A 261 -4.45 19.50 -21.82
CA LEU A 261 -4.91 20.88 -21.79
C LEU A 261 -5.95 21.15 -22.89
N GLY A 262 -5.89 20.44 -24.02
CA GLY A 262 -6.67 20.72 -25.23
C GLY A 262 -6.16 21.97 -25.98
N MET A 263 -4.94 22.40 -25.70
CA MET A 263 -4.32 23.61 -26.22
C MET A 263 -2.79 23.50 -26.12
N PRO A 264 -2.02 24.25 -26.93
CA PRO A 264 -0.58 24.25 -26.83
C PRO A 264 -0.08 24.64 -25.43
N ALA A 265 0.79 23.83 -24.83
CA ALA A 265 1.25 23.98 -23.46
C ALA A 265 2.05 25.27 -23.22
N TRP A 266 2.65 25.87 -24.25
CA TRP A 266 3.31 27.17 -24.12
C TRP A 266 2.33 28.29 -23.71
N HIS A 267 1.05 28.19 -24.11
CA HIS A 267 0.03 29.16 -23.75
C HIS A 267 -0.38 29.02 -22.27
N LEU A 268 -0.32 27.80 -21.69
CA LEU A 268 -0.44 27.62 -20.24
C LEU A 268 0.68 28.40 -19.52
N CYS A 269 1.93 28.25 -19.98
CA CYS A 269 3.07 28.92 -19.36
C CYS A 269 2.97 30.46 -19.46
N GLU A 270 2.48 30.99 -20.58
CA GLU A 270 2.23 32.42 -20.72
C GLU A 270 1.13 32.91 -19.76
N THR A 271 0.02 32.16 -19.67
CA THR A 271 -1.10 32.51 -18.79
C THR A 271 -0.70 32.44 -17.32
N TYR A 272 0.08 31.42 -16.92
CA TYR A 272 0.63 31.30 -15.58
C TYR A 272 1.61 32.44 -15.26
N ASN A 273 2.49 32.81 -16.20
CA ASN A 273 3.40 33.95 -16.00
C ASN A 273 2.64 35.25 -15.74
N LYS A 274 1.53 35.51 -16.44
CA LYS A 274 0.67 36.67 -16.17
C LYS A 274 0.07 36.61 -14.76
N PHE A 275 -0.49 35.46 -14.38
CA PHE A 275 -1.06 35.23 -13.05
C PHE A 275 -0.06 35.42 -11.89
N VAL A 276 1.22 35.12 -12.10
CA VAL A 276 2.25 35.27 -11.05
C VAL A 276 2.84 36.69 -10.99
N ILE A 277 2.63 37.50 -12.02
CA ILE A 277 3.12 38.89 -12.11
C ILE A 277 2.05 39.88 -11.59
N GLU A 278 0.77 39.53 -11.69
CA GLU A 278 -0.37 40.26 -11.09
C GLU A 278 -0.56 39.91 -9.61
#